data_AF-A0A9P1N7U8-F1
#
_entry.id   AF-A0A9P1N7U8-F1
#
_cell.length_a   1.000
_cell.length_b   1.000
_cell.length_c   1.000
_cell.angle_alpha   90.00
_cell.angle_beta   90.00
_cell.angle_gamma   90.00
#
_symmetry.space_group_name_H-M   'P 1'
#
loop_
_entity.id
_entity.type
_entity.pdbx_description
1 polymer ?
#
loop_
_entity_poly.entity_id
_entity_poly.type
_entity_poly.pdbx_seq_one_letter_code
_entity_poly.pdbx_strand_id
1 'polypeptide(L)'
;MLRRFSKKRNSSQSSEYSNSKSESKKLLNKFLDFITSSIWSIPIASFIEQQSIVFDRQQMEIEVYEQIHKEYSSLIDTLIECFCEDVSTSTENLTEALKLLDQKNLSLRQRVSIREIFIYRK
;
A
#
# COMPACT_ATOMS: atom_id res chain seq x y z
N MET A 1 50.67 36.51 17.50
CA MET A 1 50.49 36.12 16.10
C MET A 1 49.96 34.69 16.05
N LEU A 2 48.66 34.50 15.79
CA LEU A 2 48.01 33.18 15.72
C LEU A 2 48.06 32.66 14.28
N ARG A 3 48.76 31.53 14.06
CA ARG A 3 48.72 30.80 12.78
C ARG A 3 47.42 30.00 12.69
N ARG A 4 46.65 30.32 11.66
CA ARG A 4 45.38 29.69 11.27
C ARG A 4 45.63 28.25 10.81
N PHE A 5 44.92 27.28 11.37
CA PHE A 5 44.69 25.98 10.75
C PHE A 5 43.29 25.95 10.13
N SER A 6 43.24 25.98 8.80
CA SER A 6 42.04 25.70 8.01
C SER A 6 41.66 24.24 8.16
N LYS A 7 40.53 23.96 8.81
CA LYS A 7 39.81 22.69 8.66
C LYS A 7 38.52 22.96 7.90
N LYS A 8 38.62 22.94 6.56
CA LYS A 8 37.47 22.94 5.66
C LYS A 8 36.77 21.59 5.82
N ARG A 9 35.71 21.58 6.63
CA ARG A 9 34.83 20.42 6.80
C ARG A 9 33.80 20.48 5.69
N ASN A 10 33.84 19.51 4.78
CA ASN A 10 32.81 19.28 3.77
C ASN A 10 31.44 19.21 4.45
N SER A 11 30.51 20.04 4.00
CA SER A 11 29.11 20.08 4.44
C SER A 11 28.23 20.29 3.21
N SER A 12 28.14 19.26 2.37
CA SER A 12 27.16 19.20 1.28
C SER A 12 26.71 17.76 1.04
N GLN A 13 26.44 17.00 2.11
CA GLN A 13 25.87 15.65 1.98
C GLN A 13 25.11 15.22 3.24
N SER A 14 24.08 15.98 3.62
CA SER A 14 23.25 15.66 4.79
C SER A 14 21.83 16.25 4.74
N SER A 15 21.31 16.59 3.55
CA SER A 15 19.99 17.22 3.40
C SER A 15 18.99 16.44 2.55
N GLU A 16 19.39 15.35 1.86
CA GLU A 16 18.48 14.60 0.97
C GLU A 16 17.87 13.36 1.65
N TYR A 17 18.53 12.79 2.65
CA TYR A 17 18.07 11.57 3.35
C TYR A 17 16.90 11.81 4.33
N SER A 18 16.77 13.03 4.86
CA SER A 18 15.70 13.39 5.81
C SER A 18 14.37 13.69 5.11
N ASN A 19 14.41 14.12 3.84
CA ASN A 19 13.23 14.51 3.10
C ASN A 19 12.49 13.30 2.50
N SER A 20 13.20 12.32 1.90
CA SER A 20 12.53 11.17 1.27
C SER A 20 11.76 10.31 2.28
N LYS A 21 12.30 10.11 3.49
CA LYS A 21 11.63 9.38 4.56
C LYS A 21 10.37 10.08 5.09
N SER A 22 10.33 11.41 5.02
CA SER A 22 9.15 12.21 5.38
C SER A 22 8.05 12.04 4.34
N GLU A 23 8.42 12.09 3.06
CA GLU A 23 7.47 11.92 1.94
C GLU A 23 6.90 10.50 1.87
N SER A 24 7.71 9.45 2.06
CA SER A 24 7.20 8.06 2.11
C SER A 24 6.21 7.85 3.25
N LYS A 25 6.42 8.50 4.42
CA LYS A 25 5.47 8.45 5.54
C LYS A 25 4.16 9.17 5.24
N LYS A 26 4.22 10.33 4.57
CA LYS A 26 3.03 11.07 4.15
C LYS A 26 2.23 10.27 3.12
N LEU A 27 2.91 9.68 2.13
CA LEU A 27 2.29 8.81 1.13
C LEU A 27 1.59 7.63 1.79
N LEU A 28 2.23 7.00 2.77
CA LEU A 28 1.61 5.93 3.55
C LEU A 28 0.35 6.40 4.26
N ASN A 29 0.42 7.50 5.01
CA ASN A 29 -0.74 7.97 5.78
C ASN A 29 -1.94 8.21 4.85
N LYS A 30 -1.70 8.82 3.68
CA LYS A 30 -2.72 8.96 2.64
C LYS A 30 -3.27 7.61 2.16
N PHE A 31 -2.39 6.62 1.95
CA PHE A 31 -2.81 5.28 1.55
C PHE A 31 -3.62 4.57 2.65
N LEU A 32 -3.24 4.74 3.92
CA LEU A 32 -3.98 4.20 5.06
C LEU A 32 -5.36 4.84 5.21
N ASP A 33 -5.45 6.15 5.00
CA ASP A 33 -6.73 6.87 4.96
C ASP A 33 -7.58 6.38 3.78
N PHE A 34 -6.96 6.12 2.62
CA PHE A 34 -7.63 5.57 1.45
C PHE A 34 -8.24 4.18 1.71
N ILE A 35 -7.48 3.22 2.25
CA ILE A 35 -8.00 1.86 2.51
C ILE A 35 -9.09 1.82 3.60
N THR A 36 -9.20 2.87 4.41
CA THR A 36 -10.29 3.02 5.40
C THR A 36 -11.46 3.84 4.89
N SER A 37 -11.31 4.48 3.73
CA SER A 37 -12.34 5.30 3.11
C SER A 37 -13.43 4.48 2.44
N SER A 38 -14.57 5.12 2.18
CA SER A 38 -15.67 4.56 1.39
C SER A 38 -15.28 4.26 -0.06
N ILE A 39 -14.27 4.94 -0.59
CA ILE A 39 -13.78 4.74 -1.97
C ILE A 39 -13.19 3.34 -2.11
N TRP A 40 -12.58 2.82 -1.04
CA TRP A 40 -12.08 1.45 -0.97
C TRP A 40 -13.17 0.46 -0.51
N SER A 41 -13.88 0.79 0.57
CA SER A 41 -14.77 -0.19 1.21
C SER A 41 -16.06 -0.48 0.44
N ILE A 42 -16.63 0.50 -0.27
CA ILE A 42 -17.88 0.29 -1.03
C ILE A 42 -17.67 -0.68 -2.20
N PRO A 43 -16.67 -0.48 -3.10
CA PRO A 43 -16.47 -1.41 -4.22
C PRO A 43 -16.17 -2.84 -3.76
N ILE A 44 -15.40 -2.99 -2.68
CA ILE A 44 -15.08 -4.31 -2.11
C ILE A 44 -16.31 -4.97 -1.51
N ALA A 45 -17.09 -4.24 -0.71
CA ALA A 45 -18.33 -4.77 -0.15
C ALA A 45 -19.30 -5.19 -1.26
N SER A 46 -19.45 -4.37 -2.30
CA SER A 46 -20.29 -4.68 -3.46
C SER A 46 -19.81 -5.93 -4.20
N PHE A 47 -18.50 -6.10 -4.37
CA PHE A 47 -17.94 -7.30 -5.01
C PHE A 47 -18.22 -8.55 -4.17
N ILE A 48 -17.98 -8.49 -2.86
CA ILE A 48 -18.25 -9.60 -1.95
C ILE A 48 -19.73 -9.96 -1.96
N GLU A 49 -20.63 -8.98 -1.91
CA GLU A 49 -22.07 -9.21 -1.96
C GLU A 49 -22.47 -9.98 -3.24
N GLN A 50 -21.96 -9.55 -4.40
CA GLN A 50 -22.25 -10.17 -5.69
C GLN A 50 -21.71 -11.60 -5.80
N GLN A 51 -20.48 -11.83 -5.34
CA GLN A 51 -19.81 -13.12 -5.48
C GLN A 51 -20.14 -14.09 -4.34
N SER A 52 -20.71 -13.62 -3.23
CA SER A 52 -21.01 -14.43 -2.03
C SER A 52 -21.90 -15.64 -2.31
N ILE A 53 -22.77 -15.54 -3.31
CA ILE A 53 -23.73 -16.60 -3.67
C ILE A 53 -23.02 -17.86 -4.19
N VAL A 54 -21.84 -17.70 -4.78
CA VAL A 54 -21.06 -18.78 -5.40
C VAL A 54 -20.26 -19.57 -4.35
N PHE A 55 -20.03 -18.98 -3.18
CA PHE A 55 -19.33 -19.62 -2.06
C PHE A 55 -20.24 -20.49 -1.17
N ASP A 56 -21.48 -20.77 -1.59
CA ASP A 56 -22.33 -21.72 -0.88
C ASP A 56 -21.82 -23.16 -1.08
N ARG A 57 -22.01 -24.03 -0.08
CA ARG A 57 -21.36 -25.35 0.04
C ARG A 57 -21.70 -26.34 -1.07
N GLN A 58 -22.56 -25.96 -2.01
CA GLN A 58 -23.09 -26.82 -3.06
C GLN A 58 -22.37 -26.66 -4.42
N GLN A 59 -21.57 -25.62 -4.62
CA GLN A 59 -20.80 -25.41 -5.85
C GLN A 59 -19.29 -25.39 -5.53
N MET A 60 -18.61 -26.51 -5.84
CA MET A 60 -17.16 -26.68 -5.69
C MET A 60 -16.45 -26.73 -7.04
N GLU A 61 -16.81 -25.84 -7.97
CA GLU A 61 -16.07 -25.66 -9.21
C GLU A 61 -14.84 -24.80 -8.93
N ILE A 62 -13.66 -25.44 -8.87
CA ILE A 62 -12.38 -24.78 -8.57
C ILE A 62 -12.10 -23.64 -9.57
N GLU A 63 -12.47 -23.84 -10.84
CA GLU A 63 -12.28 -22.85 -11.92
C GLU A 63 -13.04 -21.54 -11.63
N VAL A 64 -14.21 -21.63 -11.00
CA VAL A 64 -15.02 -20.46 -10.66
C VAL A 64 -14.37 -19.67 -9.51
N TYR A 65 -13.79 -20.36 -8.52
CA TYR A 65 -13.05 -19.68 -7.45
C TYR A 65 -11.79 -18.98 -7.98
N GLU A 66 -11.05 -19.62 -8.89
CA GLU A 66 -9.90 -18.99 -9.55
C GLU A 66 -10.30 -17.75 -10.36
N GLN A 67 -11.45 -17.80 -11.03
CA GLN A 67 -11.96 -16.69 -11.81
C GLN A 67 -12.38 -15.51 -10.92
N ILE A 68 -13.13 -15.77 -9.84
CA ILE A 68 -13.50 -14.76 -8.84
C ILE A 68 -12.25 -14.16 -8.22
N HIS A 69 -11.22 -14.97 -7.98
CA HIS A 69 -9.95 -14.48 -7.42
C HIS A 69 -9.21 -13.53 -8.37
N LYS A 70 -9.18 -13.84 -9.68
CA LYS A 70 -8.62 -12.95 -10.71
C LYS A 70 -9.38 -11.64 -10.79
N GLU A 71 -10.71 -11.69 -10.78
CA GLU A 71 -11.56 -10.51 -10.81
C GLU A 71 -11.38 -9.63 -9.57
N TYR A 72 -11.29 -10.24 -8.39
CA TYR A 72 -10.99 -9.52 -7.15
C TYR A 72 -9.61 -8.85 -7.22
N SER A 73 -8.60 -9.56 -7.73
CA SER A 73 -7.26 -8.99 -7.90
C SER A 73 -7.28 -7.79 -8.84
N SER A 74 -7.98 -7.89 -9.96
CA SER A 74 -8.15 -6.78 -10.91
C SER A 74 -8.84 -5.58 -10.27
N LEU A 75 -9.88 -5.79 -9.46
CA LEU A 75 -10.56 -4.71 -8.74
C LEU A 75 -9.60 -3.97 -7.80
N ILE A 76 -8.81 -4.72 -7.05
CA ILE A 76 -7.82 -4.14 -6.12
C ILE A 76 -6.74 -3.36 -6.89
N ASP A 77 -6.25 -3.90 -8.00
CA ASP A 77 -5.26 -3.23 -8.84
C ASP A 77 -5.83 -1.90 -9.39
N THR A 78 -7.07 -1.88 -9.89
CA THR A 78 -7.72 -0.65 -10.34
C THR A 78 -7.88 0.38 -9.21
N LEU A 79 -8.28 -0.04 -8.01
CA LEU A 79 -8.39 0.88 -6.86
C LEU A 79 -7.05 1.50 -6.48
N ILE A 80 -5.97 0.72 -6.53
CA ILE A 80 -4.61 1.18 -6.24
C ILE A 80 -4.10 2.11 -7.35
N GLU A 81 -4.39 1.80 -8.62
CA GLU A 81 -4.06 2.66 -9.76
C GLU A 81 -4.75 4.02 -9.64
N CYS A 82 -6.05 4.06 -9.37
CA CYS A 82 -6.78 5.31 -9.15
C CYS A 82 -6.19 6.12 -7.99
N PHE A 83 -5.84 5.47 -6.87
CA PHE A 83 -5.16 6.16 -5.76
C PHE A 83 -3.81 6.75 -6.20
N CYS A 84 -3.03 5.99 -6.97
CA CYS A 84 -1.72 6.43 -7.45
C CYS A 84 -1.84 7.63 -8.39
N GLU A 85 -2.83 7.63 -9.28
CA GLU A 85 -3.16 8.77 -10.15
C GLU A 85 -3.57 10.00 -9.34
N ASP A 86 -4.46 9.86 -8.36
CA ASP A 86 -4.95 10.95 -7.52
C ASP A 86 -3.84 11.62 -6.69
N VAL A 87 -2.88 10.83 -6.20
CA VAL A 87 -1.74 11.32 -5.41
C VAL A 87 -0.55 11.71 -6.31
N SER A 88 -0.66 11.50 -7.63
CA SER A 88 0.41 11.72 -8.63
C SER A 88 1.70 10.97 -8.27
N THR A 89 1.56 9.71 -7.86
CA THR A 89 2.67 8.82 -7.48
C THR A 89 2.65 7.54 -8.30
N SER A 90 3.81 6.89 -8.48
CA SER A 90 3.90 5.56 -9.11
C SER A 90 3.56 4.44 -8.12
N THR A 91 2.99 3.35 -8.61
CA THR A 91 2.79 2.10 -7.87
C THR A 91 4.12 1.56 -7.32
N GLU A 92 5.23 1.77 -8.03
CA GLU A 92 6.58 1.42 -7.57
C GLU A 92 6.96 2.20 -6.29
N ASN A 93 6.74 3.52 -6.28
CA ASN A 93 7.02 4.35 -5.11
C ASN A 93 6.15 3.99 -3.90
N LEU A 94 4.90 3.60 -4.15
CA LEU A 94 3.99 3.11 -3.11
C LEU A 94 4.47 1.76 -2.55
N THR A 95 4.87 0.82 -3.40
CA THR A 95 5.40 -0.47 -2.94
C THR A 95 6.71 -0.33 -2.17
N GLU A 96 7.59 0.58 -2.56
CA GLU A 96 8.79 0.92 -1.79
C GLU A 96 8.46 1.53 -0.44
N ALA A 97 7.51 2.47 -0.38
CA ALA A 97 7.03 3.06 0.87
C ALA A 97 6.45 1.98 1.81
N LEU A 98 5.66 1.04 1.29
CA LEU A 98 5.10 -0.08 2.03
C LEU A 98 6.19 -1.05 2.54
N LYS A 99 7.18 -1.39 1.73
CA LYS A 99 8.32 -2.25 2.13
C LYS A 99 9.13 -1.64 3.28
N LEU A 100 9.28 -0.31 3.30
CA LEU A 100 9.98 0.40 4.38
C LEU A 100 9.24 0.36 5.73
N LEU A 101 7.93 0.09 5.71
CA LEU A 101 7.08 0.04 6.91
C LEU A 101 6.89 -1.36 7.48
N ASP A 102 6.98 -2.38 6.63
CA ASP A 102 7.00 -3.77 7.09
C ASP A 102 8.17 -4.03 8.08
N GLN A 103 9.20 -3.18 8.05
CA GLN A 103 10.32 -3.19 8.99
C GLN A 103 10.08 -2.44 10.32
N LYS A 104 9.09 -1.53 10.42
CA LYS A 104 8.79 -0.79 11.66
C LYS A 104 7.30 -0.45 11.81
N ASN A 105 6.61 -1.24 12.64
CA ASN A 105 5.32 -0.94 13.28
C ASN A 105 4.13 -0.68 12.34
N LEU A 106 3.54 -1.75 11.80
CA LEU A 106 2.13 -1.74 11.42
C LEU A 106 1.28 -2.05 12.67
N SER A 107 0.32 -1.18 12.99
CA SER A 107 -0.70 -1.43 14.02
C SER A 107 -1.45 -2.73 13.70
N LEU A 108 -1.83 -3.51 14.71
CA LEU A 108 -2.56 -4.78 14.55
C LEU A 108 -3.78 -4.64 13.63
N ARG A 109 -4.47 -3.49 13.63
CA ARG A 109 -5.57 -3.20 12.70
C ARG A 109 -5.14 -3.15 11.24
N GLN A 110 -4.00 -2.50 10.94
CA GLN A 110 -3.45 -2.41 9.59
C GLN A 110 -2.94 -3.77 9.10
N ARG A 111 -2.37 -4.57 10.01
CA ARG A 111 -1.94 -5.94 9.71
C ARG A 111 -3.11 -6.88 9.42
N VAL A 112 -4.26 -6.70 10.08
CA VAL A 112 -5.47 -7.48 9.80
C VAL A 112 -6.03 -7.11 8.42
N SER A 113 -6.18 -5.82 8.11
CA SER A 113 -6.66 -5.38 6.80
C SER A 113 -5.73 -5.81 5.66
N ILE A 114 -4.40 -5.74 5.84
CA ILE A 114 -3.43 -6.20 4.84
C ILE A 114 -3.37 -7.73 4.74
N ARG A 115 -3.52 -8.46 5.85
CA ARG A 115 -3.56 -9.94 5.83
C ARG A 115 -4.81 -10.47 5.13
N GLU A 116 -5.96 -9.85 5.32
CA GLU A 116 -7.18 -10.27 4.60
C GLU A 116 -7.03 -10.05 3.09
N ILE A 117 -6.32 -9.01 2.64
CA ILE A 117 -5.98 -8.81 1.22
C ILE A 117 -4.98 -9.87 0.71
N PHE A 118 -3.97 -10.24 1.52
CA PHE A 118 -2.91 -11.18 1.11
C PHE A 118 -3.28 -12.67 1.24
N ILE A 119 -4.28 -13.04 2.05
CA ILE A 119 -4.75 -14.44 2.16
C ILE A 119 -5.31 -14.93 0.83
N TYR A 120 -5.87 -14.06 0.01
CA TYR A 120 -6.41 -14.45 -1.28
C TYR A 120 -5.32 -14.63 -2.35
N ARG A 121 -4.12 -14.03 -2.22
CA ARG A 121 -3.10 -14.01 -3.29
C ARG A 121 -2.28 -15.31 -3.45
N LYS A 122 -2.73 -16.44 -2.91
CA LYS A 122 -2.01 -17.73 -2.97
C LYS A 122 -2.95 -18.88 -3.29
#